data_AF-A0A9J7ADE0-F1
#
_entry.id   AF-A0A9J7ADE0-F1
#
_cell.length_a   1.000
_cell.length_b   1.000
_cell.length_c   1.000
_cell.angle_alpha   90.00
_cell.angle_beta   90.00
_cell.angle_gamma   90.00
#
_symmetry.space_group_name_H-M   'P 1'
#
loop_
_entity.id
_entity.type
_entity.pdbx_description
1 polymer ?
#
loop_
_entity_poly.entity_id
_entity_poly.type
_entity_poly.pdbx_seq_one_letter_code
_entity_poly.pdbx_strand_id
1 'polypeptide(L)'
;MIEKQKPQQPETAVDDRSQQKANKRAPSLWQIVVSTLAAAVGVQSNKNRERDFTQGNLIAYVVAGIVFTGLFIGGLIFLVNRLLAGSLA
;
A
#
# COMPACT_ATOMS: atom_id res chain seq x y z
N MET A 1 -66.08 13.15 5.59
CA MET A 1 -64.88 12.75 4.81
C MET A 1 -63.67 12.93 5.71
N ILE A 2 -63.17 11.84 6.29
CA ILE A 2 -61.90 11.80 7.02
C ILE A 2 -61.00 10.95 6.14
N GLU A 3 -60.14 11.62 5.38
CA GLU A 3 -59.10 11.01 4.54
C GLU A 3 -58.18 10.20 5.47
N LYS A 4 -58.25 8.87 5.39
CA LYS A 4 -57.29 8.01 6.09
C LYS A 4 -55.91 8.31 5.53
N GLN A 5 -55.05 8.93 6.33
CA GLN A 5 -53.64 9.00 6.00
C GLN A 5 -53.10 7.58 5.87
N LYS A 6 -52.75 7.22 4.63
CA LYS A 6 -51.97 6.05 4.27
C LYS A 6 -50.67 6.07 5.08
N PRO A 7 -50.23 4.95 5.69
CA PRO A 7 -48.97 4.95 6.41
C PRO A 7 -47.85 5.38 5.46
N GLN A 8 -47.10 6.40 5.87
CA GLN A 8 -45.82 6.75 5.26
C GLN A 8 -44.91 5.54 5.42
N GLN A 9 -44.78 4.76 4.34
CA GLN A 9 -43.65 3.86 4.20
C GLN A 9 -42.41 4.74 4.13
N PRO A 10 -41.41 4.55 5.00
CA PRO A 10 -40.20 5.35 4.96
C PRO A 10 -39.53 5.15 3.60
N GLU A 11 -39.43 6.25 2.85
CA GLU A 11 -38.56 6.38 1.68
C GLU A 11 -37.16 5.89 2.04
N THR A 12 -36.75 4.79 1.41
CA THR A 12 -35.38 4.50 0.97
C THR A 12 -34.26 5.10 1.83
N ALA A 13 -34.15 4.68 3.08
CA ALA A 13 -32.87 4.72 3.77
C ALA A 13 -32.05 3.52 3.30
N VAL A 14 -31.44 3.64 2.12
CA VAL A 14 -30.31 2.78 1.76
C VAL A 14 -29.25 3.05 2.82
N ASP A 15 -29.08 2.07 3.70
CA ASP A 15 -28.17 2.08 4.83
C ASP A 15 -26.72 2.10 4.35
N ASP A 16 -26.23 3.31 4.06
CA ASP A 16 -24.84 3.61 3.72
C ASP A 16 -23.88 3.42 4.93
N ARG A 17 -24.34 2.81 6.03
CA ARG A 17 -23.52 2.46 7.20
C ARG A 17 -22.91 1.06 7.12
N SER A 18 -23.06 0.37 6.00
CA SER A 18 -22.53 -0.99 5.81
C SER A 18 -21.12 -1.05 5.21
N GLN A 19 -20.50 0.06 4.80
CA GLN A 19 -19.14 0.07 4.23
C GLN A 19 -18.04 0.75 5.07
N GLN A 20 -18.35 1.33 6.23
CA GLN A 20 -17.36 2.05 7.06
C GLN A 20 -16.79 1.23 8.24
N LYS A 21 -17.13 -0.06 8.33
CA LYS A 21 -16.63 -1.00 9.36
C LYS A 21 -15.86 -2.20 8.81
N ALA A 22 -15.30 -2.10 7.61
CA ALA A 22 -14.31 -3.06 7.13
C ALA A 22 -12.92 -2.41 7.08
N ASN A 23 -12.19 -2.57 8.18
CA ASN A 23 -10.73 -2.70 8.18
C ASN A 23 -9.83 -1.46 8.06
N LYS A 24 -9.57 -0.81 9.21
CA LYS A 24 -8.23 -0.29 9.48
C LYS A 24 -7.25 -1.46 9.74
N ARG A 25 -7.07 -2.36 8.77
CA ARG A 25 -6.03 -3.40 8.86
C ARG A 25 -4.71 -2.79 8.42
N ALA A 26 -3.65 -3.02 9.19
CA ALA A 26 -2.30 -2.71 8.77
C ALA A 26 -2.07 -3.20 7.33
N PRO A 27 -1.37 -2.44 6.48
CA PRO A 27 -1.16 -2.81 5.10
C PRO A 27 -0.54 -4.21 5.03
N SER A 28 -1.06 -5.04 4.13
CA SER A 28 -0.49 -6.37 3.94
C SER A 28 0.94 -6.26 3.41
N LEU A 29 1.76 -7.28 3.67
CA LEU A 29 3.15 -7.33 3.17
C LEU A 29 3.22 -7.08 1.65
N TRP A 30 2.24 -7.61 0.91
CA TRP A 30 2.11 -7.38 -0.53
C TRP A 30 1.85 -5.91 -0.89
N GLN A 31 1.01 -5.23 -0.11
CA GLN A 31 0.72 -3.82 -0.31
C GLN A 31 1.93 -2.93 -0.02
N ILE A 32 2.78 -3.33 0.93
CA ILE A 32 4.05 -2.64 1.25
C ILE A 32 5.02 -2.81 0.08
N VAL A 33 5.23 -4.03 -0.41
CA VAL A 33 6.12 -4.31 -1.56
C VAL A 33 5.72 -3.51 -2.81
N VAL A 34 4.44 -3.53 -3.17
CA VAL A 34 3.93 -2.76 -4.32
C VAL A 34 4.12 -1.25 -4.10
N SER A 35 3.93 -0.76 -2.87
CA SER A 35 4.16 0.67 -2.56
C SER A 35 5.62 1.05 -2.71
N THR A 36 6.53 0.24 -2.18
CA THR A 36 7.97 0.49 -2.24
C THR A 36 8.48 0.45 -3.68
N LEU A 37 8.00 -0.50 -4.50
CA LEU A 37 8.35 -0.56 -5.93
C LEU A 37 7.80 0.64 -6.71
N ALA A 38 6.54 1.03 -6.47
CA ALA A 38 5.96 2.21 -7.11
C ALA A 38 6.70 3.50 -6.73
N ALA A 39 7.14 3.62 -5.47
CA ALA A 39 7.96 4.73 -5.00
C ALA A 39 9.37 4.72 -5.61
N ALA A 40 9.99 3.54 -5.76
CA ALA A 40 11.32 3.40 -6.39
C ALA A 40 11.30 3.73 -7.90
N VAL A 41 10.19 3.46 -8.58
CA VAL A 41 9.97 3.84 -9.99
C VAL A 41 9.55 5.31 -10.15
N GLY A 42 9.13 5.97 -9.06
CA GLY A 42 8.68 7.37 -9.05
C GLY A 42 7.19 7.57 -9.35
N VAL A 43 6.42 6.50 -9.58
CA VAL A 43 4.96 6.54 -9.82
C VAL A 43 4.22 6.47 -8.47
N GLN A 44 4.55 7.39 -7.58
CA GLN A 44 3.91 7.47 -6.27
C GLN A 44 2.52 8.12 -6.39
N SER A 45 1.46 7.29 -6.49
CA SER A 45 0.09 7.81 -6.48
C SER A 45 -0.27 8.44 -5.13
N ASN A 46 -1.11 9.49 -5.14
CA ASN A 46 -1.59 10.13 -3.91
C ASN A 46 -2.25 9.13 -2.94
N LYS A 47 -2.89 8.07 -3.45
CA LYS A 47 -3.49 7.00 -2.63
C LYS A 47 -2.44 6.17 -1.87
N ASN A 48 -1.33 5.82 -2.51
CA ASN A 48 -0.23 5.12 -1.82
C ASN A 48 0.45 6.03 -0.81
N ARG A 49 0.66 7.30 -1.18
CA ARG A 49 1.22 8.32 -0.32
C ARG A 49 0.34 8.54 0.92
N GLU A 50 -0.95 8.79 0.74
CA GLU A 50 -1.87 8.99 1.86
C GLU A 50 -1.98 7.74 2.75
N ARG A 51 -1.92 6.53 2.20
CA ARG A 51 -1.85 5.33 3.03
C ARG A 51 -0.55 5.23 3.82
N ASP A 52 0.59 5.46 3.17
CA ASP A 52 1.91 5.31 3.77
C ASP A 52 2.22 6.42 4.80
N PHE A 53 1.67 7.63 4.59
CA PHE A 53 1.84 8.79 5.49
C PHE A 53 0.75 8.90 6.57
N THR A 54 -0.45 8.37 6.35
CA THR A 54 -1.56 8.45 7.33
C THR A 54 -1.68 7.18 8.19
N GLN A 55 -1.17 6.03 7.71
CA GLN A 55 -1.28 4.74 8.41
C GLN A 55 0.07 4.07 8.71
N GLY A 56 1.19 4.58 8.19
CA GLY A 56 2.52 3.98 8.34
C GLY A 56 3.52 4.89 9.07
N ASN A 57 4.54 4.27 9.70
CA ASN A 57 5.67 5.00 10.27
C ASN A 57 6.69 5.32 9.16
N LEU A 58 6.90 6.59 8.84
CA LEU A 58 7.88 7.06 7.84
C LEU A 58 9.28 6.43 8.03
N ILE A 59 9.70 6.25 9.28
CA ILE A 59 11.00 5.65 9.61
C ILE A 59 11.09 4.20 9.11
N ALA A 60 10.00 3.44 9.15
CA ALA A 60 9.97 2.06 8.65
C ALA A 60 10.24 2.00 7.14
N TYR A 61 9.71 2.97 6.37
CA TYR A 61 9.96 3.06 4.93
C TYR A 61 11.40 3.47 4.61
N VAL A 62 11.97 4.40 5.38
CA VAL A 62 13.38 4.80 5.24
C VAL A 62 14.31 3.62 5.52
N VAL A 63 14.08 2.90 6.63
CA VAL A 63 14.87 1.70 6.99
C VAL A 63 14.73 0.62 5.92
N ALA A 64 13.51 0.36 5.43
CA ALA A 64 13.29 -0.60 4.34
C ALA A 64 14.05 -0.20 3.07
N GLY A 65 14.08 1.09 2.73
CA GLY A 65 14.86 1.62 1.61
C GLY A 65 16.36 1.38 1.78
N ILE A 66 16.93 1.69 2.95
CA ILE A 66 18.35 1.47 3.25
C ILE A 66 18.72 -0.02 3.15
N VAL A 67 17.92 -0.90 3.73
CA VAL A 67 18.13 -2.35 3.67
C VAL A 67 18.10 -2.84 2.23
N PHE A 68 17.09 -2.42 1.46
CA PHE A 68 16.98 -2.77 0.05
C PHE A 68 18.18 -2.29 -0.76
N THR A 69 18.62 -1.04 -0.59
CA THR A 69 19.80 -0.49 -1.27
C THR A 69 21.08 -1.27 -0.91
N GLY A 70 21.27 -1.60 0.37
CA GLY A 70 22.42 -2.40 0.80
C GLY A 70 22.45 -3.79 0.15
N LEU A 71 21.30 -4.48 0.12
CA LEU A 71 21.15 -5.77 -0.54
C LEU A 71 21.39 -5.67 -2.05
N PHE A 72 20.89 -4.61 -2.69
CA PHE A 72 21.07 -4.39 -4.12
C PHE A 72 22.55 -4.20 -4.48
N ILE A 73 23.26 -3.34 -3.76
CA ILE A 73 24.70 -3.11 -3.97
C ILE A 73 25.49 -4.40 -3.71
N GLY A 74 25.19 -5.11 -2.61
CA GLY A 74 25.82 -6.40 -2.32
C GLY A 74 25.60 -7.44 -3.42
N GLY A 75 24.39 -7.49 -3.96
CA GLY A 75 24.03 -8.35 -5.09
C GLY A 75 24.81 -8.00 -6.37
N LEU A 76 24.96 -6.71 -6.69
CA LEU A 76 25.77 -6.27 -7.83
C LEU A 76 27.24 -6.65 -7.66
N ILE A 77 27.82 -6.42 -6.47
CA ILE A 77 29.20 -6.81 -6.17
C ILE A 77 29.38 -8.32 -6.34
N PHE A 78 28.48 -9.11 -5.75
CA PHE A 78 28.51 -10.57 -5.89
C PHE A 78 28.45 -11.00 -7.36
N LEU A 79 27.53 -10.42 -8.14
CA LEU A 79 27.36 -10.73 -9.55
C LEU A 79 28.62 -10.39 -10.35
N VAL A 80 29.16 -9.17 -10.19
CA VAL A 80 30.38 -8.72 -10.87
C VAL A 80 31.56 -9.62 -10.51
N ASN A 81 31.71 -9.99 -9.25
CA ASN A 81 32.78 -10.91 -8.82
C ASN A 81 32.64 -12.29 -9.46
N ARG A 82 31.41 -12.82 -9.60
CA ARG A 82 31.18 -14.10 -10.29
C ARG A 82 31.49 -14.01 -11.78
N LEU A 83 31.19 -12.88 -12.42
CA LEU A 83 31.49 -12.65 -13.83
C LEU A 83 33.00 -12.47 -14.08
N LEU A 84 33.70 -11.69 -13.26
CA LEU A 84 35.15 -11.53 -13.36
C LEU A 84 35.91 -12.84 -13.07
N ALA A 85 35.49 -13.58 -12.03
CA ALA A 85 36.10 -14.86 -11.70
C ALA A 85 35.87 -15.93 -12.79
N GLY A 86 34.74 -15.89 -13.50
CA GLY A 86 34.46 -16.78 -14.63
C GLY A 86 35.08 -16.33 -15.96
N SER A 87 35.50 -15.07 -16.06
CA SER A 87 36.16 -14.49 -17.24
C SER A 87 37.69 -14.65 -17.22
N LEU A 88 38.26 -14.97 -16.05
CA LEU A 88 39.70 -15.13 -15.83
C LEU A 88 40.12 -16.60 -15.63
N ALA A 89 39.17 -17.54 -15.76
CA ALA A 89 39.39 -18.99 -15.73
C ALA A 89 39.14 -19.57 -17.13
#